data_AF-A0A3M1SF66-F1
#
_entry.id   AF-A0A3M1SF66-F1
#
_cell.length_a   1.000
_cell.length_b   1.000
_cell.length_c   1.000
_cell.angle_alpha   90.00
_cell.angle_beta   90.00
_cell.angle_gamma   90.00
#
_symmetry.space_group_name_H-M   'P 1'
#
loop_
_entity.id
_entity.type
_entity.pdbx_description
1 polymer ?
#
loop_
_entity_poly.entity_id
_entity_poly.type
_entity_poly.pdbx_seq_one_letter_code
_entity_poly.pdbx_strand_id
1 'polypeptide(L)'
;PHVYEPDAHILKPGTLCYIRREGGKITGIYPVSISRELYDCAPIDLLDESLRPAASLEQLSPADRVFGWANQSGHGAYRGHLRIGPVTCETPAENAVELFDSPGLPLAILGQPKPQQARFYVARNRSGHPQPDGLRKQEAGYSKGKGLRGRKFYTHHRSLPDGYWDNPLEDRTQQPRGRHFQEYRRPKLNGEEQRDSQNRSVQGWVKPGTTFTFDIYVENLSKVELGALLWLLSLPEGCFHRIGGGKPLGFGSARLDIADCKLYDNESWINHYTQLADTPEAAGIQPVDQKQLVGEFQKAVVAAYPPTKRGVSQGEDAFEGVPFIAAFLQLAKGYEDGRPVHYPRARQKGQSGPVPPHPEGKSYEWFVANDREGVKGMNGPGKSLPNAASDPGLPILDPTPSGDR
;
A
#
# COMPACT_ATOMS: atom_id res chain seq x y z
N PRO A 1 -15.32 4.42 -10.82
CA PRO A 1 -16.61 5.10 -10.51
C PRO A 1 -17.73 4.07 -10.37
N HIS A 2 -18.09 3.73 -9.12
CA HIS A 2 -19.38 3.09 -8.86
C HIS A 2 -20.41 4.22 -8.86
N VAL A 3 -21.23 4.29 -9.90
CA VAL A 3 -22.38 5.19 -9.89
C VAL A 3 -23.37 4.56 -8.92
N TYR A 4 -23.51 5.15 -7.73
CA TYR A 4 -24.58 4.81 -6.81
C TYR A 4 -25.80 5.63 -7.23
N GLU A 5 -26.76 4.97 -7.87
CA GLU A 5 -28.08 5.56 -8.10
C GLU A 5 -28.93 5.22 -6.87
N PRO A 6 -29.36 6.24 -6.10
CA PRO A 6 -30.13 6.02 -4.87
C PRO A 6 -31.36 5.13 -5.10
N ASP A 7 -31.99 5.21 -6.27
CA ASP A 7 -33.24 4.51 -6.57
C ASP A 7 -33.06 3.19 -7.30
N ALA A 8 -31.82 2.72 -7.55
CA ALA A 8 -31.56 1.48 -8.30
C ALA A 8 -32.11 0.21 -7.62
N HIS A 9 -32.47 0.30 -6.34
CA HIS A 9 -33.11 -0.77 -5.58
C HIS A 9 -34.64 -0.81 -5.74
N ILE A 10 -35.25 0.20 -6.37
CA ILE A 10 -36.70 0.29 -6.58
C ILE A 10 -37.05 -0.35 -7.93
N LEU A 11 -37.58 -1.57 -7.88
CA LEU A 11 -38.07 -2.27 -9.08
C LEU A 11 -39.38 -1.63 -9.56
N LYS A 12 -39.47 -1.28 -10.85
CA LYS A 12 -40.67 -0.73 -11.47
C LYS A 12 -41.32 -1.79 -12.39
N PRO A 13 -42.63 -1.71 -12.67
CA PRO A 13 -43.24 -2.55 -13.69
C PRO A 13 -42.47 -2.47 -15.01
N GLY A 14 -42.12 -3.62 -15.59
CA GLY A 14 -41.26 -3.71 -16.78
C GLY A 14 -39.76 -3.82 -16.52
N THR A 15 -39.31 -3.74 -15.25
CA THR A 15 -37.89 -3.98 -14.91
C THR A 15 -37.51 -5.44 -15.12
N LEU A 16 -36.58 -5.69 -16.04
CA LEU A 16 -36.03 -7.02 -16.25
C LEU A 16 -35.21 -7.45 -15.03
N CYS A 17 -35.46 -8.64 -14.51
CA CYS A 17 -34.79 -9.19 -13.33
C CYS A 17 -34.33 -10.63 -13.53
N TYR A 18 -33.19 -10.99 -12.92
CA TYR A 18 -32.81 -12.39 -12.67
C TYR A 18 -33.45 -12.87 -11.37
N ILE A 19 -33.93 -14.12 -11.36
CA ILE A 19 -34.42 -14.80 -10.15
C ILE A 19 -33.45 -15.91 -9.76
N ARG A 20 -33.06 -15.94 -8.48
CA ARG A 20 -32.36 -17.09 -7.91
C ARG A 20 -33.39 -18.08 -7.39
N ARG A 21 -33.27 -19.33 -7.81
CA ARG A 21 -34.13 -20.44 -7.37
C ARG A 21 -33.30 -21.52 -6.70
N GLU A 22 -33.68 -21.91 -5.50
CA GLU A 22 -33.10 -23.03 -4.76
C GLU A 22 -34.24 -23.93 -4.26
N GLY A 23 -34.20 -25.23 -4.60
CA GLY A 23 -35.24 -26.18 -4.19
C GLY A 23 -36.66 -25.77 -4.59
N GLY A 24 -36.84 -25.10 -5.73
CA GLY A 24 -38.15 -24.60 -6.19
C GLY A 24 -38.64 -23.32 -5.53
N LYS A 25 -37.92 -22.78 -4.54
CA LYS A 25 -38.22 -21.49 -3.91
C LYS A 25 -37.38 -20.37 -4.52
N ILE A 26 -37.98 -19.19 -4.66
CA ILE A 26 -37.26 -17.99 -5.06
C ILE A 26 -36.53 -17.45 -3.83
N THR A 27 -35.20 -17.36 -3.89
CA THR A 27 -34.33 -16.90 -2.79
C THR A 27 -33.62 -15.58 -3.09
N GLY A 28 -33.93 -14.95 -4.23
CA GLY A 28 -33.42 -13.63 -4.60
C GLY A 28 -33.98 -13.14 -5.92
N ILE A 29 -34.15 -11.82 -6.04
CA ILE A 29 -34.55 -11.12 -7.27
C ILE A 29 -33.55 -9.98 -7.48
N TYR A 30 -32.99 -9.88 -8.67
CA TYR A 30 -31.93 -8.93 -8.99
C TYR A 30 -32.22 -8.22 -10.31
N PRO A 31 -32.16 -6.88 -10.41
CA PRO A 31 -32.34 -6.18 -11.68
C PRO A 31 -31.25 -6.60 -12.70
N VAL A 32 -31.58 -6.64 -13.99
CA VAL A 32 -30.65 -6.97 -15.08
C VAL A 32 -29.73 -5.78 -15.35
N SER A 33 -28.77 -5.64 -14.45
CA SER A 33 -27.58 -4.81 -14.53
C SER A 33 -26.56 -5.58 -13.69
N ILE A 34 -25.45 -6.06 -14.27
CA ILE A 34 -24.43 -6.97 -13.66
C ILE A 34 -24.63 -7.11 -12.15
N SER A 35 -25.56 -7.99 -11.75
CA SER A 35 -26.05 -7.98 -10.37
C SER A 35 -25.05 -8.73 -9.53
N ARG A 36 -24.62 -8.12 -8.43
CA ARG A 36 -23.70 -8.76 -7.49
C ARG A 36 -24.49 -9.25 -6.31
N GLU A 37 -24.30 -10.52 -5.99
CA GLU A 37 -24.74 -11.04 -4.71
C GLU A 37 -24.05 -10.26 -3.58
N LEU A 38 -24.85 -9.82 -2.62
CA LEU A 38 -24.34 -9.18 -1.42
C LEU A 38 -23.86 -10.25 -0.44
N TYR A 39 -22.80 -9.93 0.29
CA TYR A 39 -22.29 -10.78 1.35
C TYR A 39 -23.11 -10.60 2.64
N ASP A 40 -22.97 -11.55 3.58
CA ASP A 40 -23.74 -11.58 4.83
C ASP A 40 -23.52 -10.37 5.75
N CYS A 41 -22.39 -9.67 5.61
CA CYS A 41 -22.07 -8.46 6.36
C CYS A 41 -21.27 -7.46 5.50
N ALA A 42 -21.30 -6.18 5.91
CA ALA A 42 -20.51 -5.16 5.26
C ALA A 42 -19.02 -5.32 5.62
N PRO A 43 -18.08 -4.88 4.76
CA PRO A 43 -16.66 -4.92 5.09
C PRO A 43 -16.33 -4.18 6.39
N ILE A 44 -16.99 -3.05 6.65
CA ILE A 44 -16.77 -2.23 7.85
C ILE A 44 -17.11 -2.99 9.15
N ASP A 45 -18.04 -3.96 9.08
CA ASP A 45 -18.43 -4.79 10.23
C ASP A 45 -17.33 -5.78 10.64
N LEU A 46 -16.37 -6.04 9.75
CA LEU A 46 -15.21 -6.89 10.02
C LEU A 46 -13.99 -6.12 10.57
N LEU A 47 -14.06 -4.78 10.59
CA LEU A 47 -13.06 -3.94 11.25
C LEU A 47 -13.45 -3.72 12.71
N ASP A 48 -12.45 -3.84 13.58
CA ASP A 48 -12.54 -3.39 14.96
C ASP A 48 -12.91 -1.90 15.02
N GLU A 49 -13.71 -1.51 16.00
CA GLU A 49 -14.19 -0.12 16.14
C GLU A 49 -13.04 0.88 16.28
N SER A 50 -11.94 0.48 16.94
CA SER A 50 -10.74 1.31 17.08
C SER A 50 -10.01 1.59 15.77
N LEU A 51 -10.29 0.82 14.71
CA LEU A 51 -9.67 0.97 13.38
C LEU A 51 -10.60 1.65 12.37
N ARG A 52 -11.81 2.04 12.78
CA ARG A 52 -12.74 2.78 11.93
C ARG A 52 -12.33 4.26 11.87
N PRO A 53 -12.68 4.98 10.80
CA PRO A 53 -12.48 6.43 10.75
C PRO A 53 -13.11 7.09 11.98
N ALA A 54 -12.36 7.95 12.66
CA ALA A 54 -12.85 8.68 13.82
C ALA A 54 -14.05 9.56 13.44
N ALA A 55 -15.09 9.54 14.27
CA ALA A 55 -16.29 10.37 14.13
C ALA A 55 -16.39 11.47 15.20
N SER A 56 -15.52 11.43 16.21
CA SER A 56 -15.48 12.33 17.37
C SER A 56 -14.03 12.53 17.85
N LEU A 57 -13.81 13.54 18.71
CA LEU A 57 -12.47 13.87 19.20
C LEU A 57 -11.88 12.76 20.09
N GLU A 58 -12.73 12.03 20.80
CA GLU A 58 -12.34 10.95 21.71
C GLU A 58 -11.86 9.70 20.95
N GLN A 59 -12.20 9.61 19.65
CA GLN A 59 -11.83 8.51 18.77
C GLN A 59 -10.56 8.79 17.94
N LEU A 60 -9.95 9.98 18.08
CA LEU A 60 -8.77 10.33 17.29
C LEU A 60 -7.61 9.39 17.59
N SER A 61 -7.03 8.83 16.53
CA SER A 61 -5.80 8.08 16.62
C SER A 61 -4.61 9.02 16.90
N PRO A 62 -3.45 8.47 17.31
CA PRO A 62 -2.20 9.26 17.36
C PRO A 62 -1.90 9.99 16.05
N ALA A 63 -2.17 9.36 14.90
CA ALA A 63 -1.95 9.98 13.60
C ALA A 63 -2.90 11.16 13.34
N ASP A 64 -4.19 11.02 13.70
CA ASP A 64 -5.17 12.11 13.56
C ASP A 64 -4.77 13.34 14.38
N ARG A 65 -4.21 13.14 15.58
CA ARG A 65 -3.74 14.26 16.42
C ARG A 65 -2.46 14.91 15.88
N VAL A 66 -1.52 14.13 15.36
CA VAL A 66 -0.26 14.65 14.80
C VAL A 66 -0.53 15.43 13.52
N PHE A 67 -1.25 14.84 12.56
CA PHE A 67 -1.44 15.40 11.22
C PHE A 67 -2.70 16.26 11.07
N GLY A 68 -3.61 16.19 12.04
CA GLY A 68 -4.89 16.88 12.01
C GLY A 68 -6.02 16.01 11.45
N TRP A 69 -7.24 16.41 11.76
CA TRP A 69 -8.45 15.69 11.39
C TRP A 69 -9.60 16.65 11.09
N ALA A 70 -10.46 16.28 10.15
CA ALA A 70 -11.69 16.98 9.85
C ALA A 70 -12.84 15.98 9.73
N ASN A 71 -13.95 16.28 10.41
CA ASN A 71 -15.14 15.43 10.39
C ASN A 71 -15.70 15.35 8.96
N GLN A 72 -15.85 14.12 8.45
CA GLN A 72 -16.35 13.88 7.09
C GLN A 72 -17.88 13.88 7.00
N SER A 73 -18.59 13.85 8.13
CA SER A 73 -20.05 13.67 8.18
C SER A 73 -20.74 14.60 9.17
N GLY A 74 -20.09 15.71 9.53
CA GLY A 74 -20.64 16.66 10.47
C GLY A 74 -19.69 17.81 10.77
N HIS A 75 -19.91 18.46 11.90
CA HIS A 75 -19.05 19.53 12.39
C HIS A 75 -17.92 18.96 13.27
N GLY A 76 -16.79 19.66 13.29
CA GLY A 76 -15.62 19.32 14.11
C GLY A 76 -14.36 19.17 13.28
N ALA A 77 -13.27 19.70 13.83
CA ALA A 77 -11.93 19.53 13.30
C ALA A 77 -10.93 19.55 14.46
N TYR A 78 -9.78 18.93 14.24
CA TYR A 78 -8.65 18.96 15.15
C TYR A 78 -7.44 19.48 14.38
N ARG A 79 -6.85 20.57 14.87
CA ARG A 79 -5.65 21.14 14.26
C ARG A 79 -4.47 20.19 14.49
N GLY A 80 -3.81 19.79 13.41
CA GLY A 80 -2.57 19.02 13.48
C GLY A 80 -1.48 19.79 14.21
N HIS A 81 -0.62 19.06 14.90
CA HIS A 81 0.47 19.58 15.73
C HIS A 81 1.84 19.41 15.07
N LEU A 82 1.84 19.10 13.77
CA LEU A 82 3.01 18.99 12.93
C LEU A 82 2.91 19.98 11.78
N ARG A 83 4.00 20.67 11.48
CA ARG A 83 4.14 21.56 10.31
C ARG A 83 5.41 21.23 9.55
N ILE A 84 5.30 21.11 8.24
CA ILE A 84 6.43 20.97 7.33
C ILE A 84 6.88 22.37 6.91
N GLY A 85 8.18 22.64 7.02
CA GLY A 85 8.82 23.87 6.55
C GLY A 85 8.99 23.91 5.03
N PRO A 86 9.63 24.97 4.51
CA PRO A 86 10.02 25.04 3.10
C PRO A 86 10.88 23.83 2.71
N VAL A 87 10.69 23.35 1.48
CA VAL A 87 11.48 22.25 0.92
C VAL A 87 12.50 22.81 -0.07
N THR A 88 13.77 22.49 0.13
CA THR A 88 14.89 22.87 -0.74
C THR A 88 15.42 21.63 -1.44
N CYS A 89 15.65 21.72 -2.75
CA CYS A 89 16.37 20.69 -3.50
C CYS A 89 17.86 21.02 -3.47
N GLU A 90 18.66 20.18 -2.82
CA GLU A 90 20.11 20.37 -2.70
C GLU A 90 20.85 19.95 -3.98
N THR A 91 20.23 19.08 -4.76
CA THR A 91 20.77 18.65 -6.05
C THR A 91 20.45 19.71 -7.12
N PRO A 92 21.44 20.18 -7.90
CA PRO A 92 21.19 21.10 -9.01
C PRO A 92 20.14 20.57 -9.98
N ALA A 93 19.27 21.44 -10.49
CA ALA A 93 18.07 21.05 -11.24
C ALA A 93 18.39 20.17 -12.46
N GLU A 94 19.49 20.45 -13.15
CA GLU A 94 20.00 19.68 -14.30
C GLU A 94 20.39 18.23 -13.97
N ASN A 95 20.74 17.98 -12.70
CA ASN A 95 21.09 16.67 -12.18
C ASN A 95 19.93 16.02 -11.43
N ALA A 96 19.02 16.83 -10.86
CA ALA A 96 17.87 16.38 -10.09
C ALA A 96 16.74 15.86 -10.99
N VAL A 97 16.53 16.50 -12.14
CA VAL A 97 15.38 16.23 -13.00
C VAL A 97 15.83 15.69 -14.35
N GLU A 98 15.16 14.64 -14.80
CA GLU A 98 15.22 14.20 -16.20
C GLU A 98 13.94 14.64 -16.89
N LEU A 99 14.07 15.36 -18.00
CA LEU A 99 12.95 15.78 -18.83
C LEU A 99 12.88 14.90 -20.08
N PHE A 100 11.67 14.63 -20.54
CA PHE A 100 11.37 13.84 -21.72
C PHE A 100 10.68 14.73 -22.75
N ASP A 101 11.20 14.71 -23.98
CA ASP A 101 10.57 15.39 -25.11
C ASP A 101 9.15 14.90 -25.34
N SER A 102 8.31 15.77 -25.91
CA SER A 102 6.95 15.41 -26.29
C SER A 102 6.95 14.21 -27.26
N PRO A 103 6.09 13.18 -27.05
CA PRO A 103 4.94 13.13 -26.14
C PRO A 103 5.23 12.52 -24.75
N GLY A 104 6.50 12.44 -24.33
CA GLY A 104 6.94 11.92 -23.05
C GLY A 104 7.04 10.39 -22.98
N LEU A 105 7.46 9.88 -21.82
CA LEU A 105 7.61 8.45 -21.51
C LEU A 105 6.23 7.82 -21.21
N PRO A 106 5.75 6.84 -22.00
CA PRO A 106 4.48 6.19 -21.73
C PRO A 106 4.65 5.17 -20.59
N LEU A 107 3.94 5.39 -19.48
CA LEU A 107 3.98 4.48 -18.34
C LEU A 107 3.15 3.23 -18.59
N ALA A 108 3.51 2.13 -17.92
CA ALA A 108 2.71 0.91 -17.88
C ALA A 108 1.29 1.19 -17.35
N ILE A 109 0.35 0.28 -17.62
CA ILE A 109 -1.01 0.37 -17.07
C ILE A 109 -0.93 0.18 -15.55
N LEU A 110 -1.13 1.27 -14.80
CA LEU A 110 -1.10 1.24 -13.34
C LEU A 110 -2.48 0.86 -12.79
N GLY A 111 -2.70 -0.45 -12.68
CA GLY A 111 -3.94 -1.04 -12.18
C GLY A 111 -4.39 -0.46 -10.83
N GLN A 112 -5.70 -0.43 -10.61
CA GLN A 112 -6.27 -0.17 -9.29
C GLN A 112 -6.37 -1.48 -8.50
N PRO A 113 -6.42 -1.42 -7.16
CA PRO A 113 -6.81 -2.58 -6.36
C PRO A 113 -8.11 -3.19 -6.89
N LYS A 114 -8.27 -4.51 -6.75
CA LYS A 114 -9.45 -5.23 -7.22
C LYS A 114 -10.25 -5.76 -6.03
N PRO A 115 -11.17 -4.97 -5.41
CA PRO A 115 -11.94 -5.38 -4.23
C PRO A 115 -12.70 -6.71 -4.39
N GLN A 116 -13.04 -7.07 -5.63
CA GLN A 116 -13.69 -8.35 -5.97
C GLN A 116 -12.82 -9.58 -5.66
N GLN A 117 -11.51 -9.42 -5.46
CA GLN A 117 -10.61 -10.47 -5.02
C GLN A 117 -10.65 -10.60 -3.49
N ALA A 118 -11.81 -10.96 -2.94
CA ALA A 118 -12.03 -11.04 -1.49
C ALA A 118 -10.95 -11.87 -0.77
N ARG A 119 -10.45 -12.93 -1.41
CA ARG A 119 -9.34 -13.77 -0.94
C ARG A 119 -8.10 -12.99 -0.49
N PHE A 120 -7.81 -11.85 -1.12
CA PHE A 120 -6.66 -11.00 -0.75
C PHE A 120 -6.92 -10.14 0.48
N TYR A 121 -8.17 -9.72 0.70
CA TYR A 121 -8.53 -8.69 1.67
C TYR A 121 -9.18 -9.26 2.93
N VAL A 122 -9.80 -10.43 2.84
CA VAL A 122 -10.53 -11.07 3.94
C VAL A 122 -9.65 -12.11 4.62
N ALA A 123 -9.53 -11.99 5.95
CA ALA A 123 -8.88 -12.99 6.79
C ALA A 123 -9.81 -14.13 7.14
N ARG A 124 -9.20 -15.28 7.42
CA ARG A 124 -9.89 -16.44 8.00
C ARG A 124 -10.53 -16.11 9.36
N ASN A 125 -9.93 -15.21 10.13
CA ASN A 125 -10.37 -14.83 11.47
C ASN A 125 -9.97 -13.38 11.81
N ARG A 126 -10.43 -12.90 12.96
CA ARG A 126 -10.13 -11.53 13.45
C ARG A 126 -8.65 -11.24 13.69
N SER A 127 -7.81 -12.27 13.88
CA SER A 127 -6.36 -12.12 14.02
C SER A 127 -5.63 -11.85 12.70
N GLY A 128 -6.34 -11.74 11.58
CA GLY A 128 -5.74 -11.36 10.30
C GLY A 128 -5.09 -12.50 9.52
N HIS A 129 -5.29 -13.77 9.93
CA HIS A 129 -4.67 -14.90 9.24
C HIS A 129 -5.18 -15.06 7.79
N PRO A 130 -4.30 -15.37 6.82
CA PRO A 130 -4.71 -15.62 5.44
C PRO A 130 -5.72 -16.76 5.35
N GLN A 131 -6.63 -16.65 4.38
CA GLN A 131 -7.47 -17.77 3.98
C GLN A 131 -6.64 -18.80 3.18
N PRO A 132 -7.03 -20.09 3.16
CA PRO A 132 -6.40 -21.05 2.28
C PRO A 132 -6.63 -20.69 0.81
N ASP A 133 -5.71 -21.15 -0.05
CA ASP A 133 -5.89 -21.11 -1.50
C ASP A 133 -7.06 -22.03 -1.91
N GLY A 134 -7.67 -21.75 -3.07
CA GLY A 134 -8.69 -22.61 -3.67
C GLY A 134 -10.12 -22.48 -3.10
N LEU A 135 -10.35 -21.65 -2.07
CA LEU A 135 -11.72 -21.32 -1.64
C LEU A 135 -12.53 -20.72 -2.78
N ARG A 136 -13.83 -21.02 -2.87
CA ARG A 136 -14.71 -20.36 -3.85
C ARG A 136 -14.89 -18.88 -3.51
N LYS A 137 -15.32 -18.08 -4.49
CA LYS A 137 -15.49 -16.63 -4.29
C LYS A 137 -16.48 -16.29 -3.17
N GLN A 138 -17.63 -16.96 -3.16
CA GLN A 138 -18.66 -16.81 -2.12
C GLN A 138 -18.10 -17.16 -0.74
N GLU A 139 -17.41 -18.30 -0.63
CA GLU A 139 -16.80 -18.75 0.62
C GLU A 139 -15.70 -17.83 1.10
N ALA A 140 -14.92 -17.21 0.21
CA ALA A 140 -13.86 -16.26 0.55
C ALA A 140 -14.39 -14.88 0.99
N GLY A 141 -15.67 -14.63 0.74
CA GLY A 141 -16.37 -13.38 0.99
C GLY A 141 -16.46 -12.94 2.45
N TYR A 142 -17.05 -11.75 2.64
CA TYR A 142 -17.30 -11.16 3.96
C TYR A 142 -18.36 -11.97 4.71
N SER A 143 -18.03 -12.41 5.91
CA SER A 143 -18.93 -13.21 6.76
C SER A 143 -18.54 -13.06 8.23
N LYS A 144 -19.52 -13.25 9.13
CA LYS A 144 -19.29 -13.13 10.58
C LYS A 144 -18.18 -14.09 11.04
N GLY A 145 -17.33 -13.63 11.95
CA GLY A 145 -16.20 -14.40 12.50
C GLY A 145 -14.89 -14.27 11.71
N LYS A 146 -14.95 -13.78 10.46
CA LYS A 146 -13.76 -13.39 9.69
C LYS A 146 -13.22 -12.02 10.12
N GLY A 147 -12.07 -11.66 9.57
CA GLY A 147 -11.46 -10.34 9.75
C GLY A 147 -11.09 -9.71 8.40
N LEU A 148 -10.50 -8.52 8.45
CA LEU A 148 -9.89 -7.87 7.29
C LEU A 148 -8.37 -7.82 7.43
N ARG A 149 -7.69 -7.88 6.29
CA ARG A 149 -6.21 -7.88 6.19
C ARG A 149 -5.66 -6.65 5.49
N GLY A 150 -6.52 -5.86 4.84
CA GLY A 150 -6.13 -4.61 4.20
C GLY A 150 -4.95 -4.77 3.24
N ARG A 151 -5.10 -5.52 2.15
CA ARG A 151 -3.98 -5.78 1.22
C ARG A 151 -3.83 -4.68 0.16
N LYS A 152 -3.18 -3.57 0.53
CA LYS A 152 -2.74 -2.53 -0.42
C LYS A 152 -1.32 -2.09 -0.07
N PHE A 153 -0.35 -2.85 -0.54
CA PHE A 153 1.05 -2.64 -0.22
C PHE A 153 1.79 -1.99 -1.39
N TYR A 154 2.76 -1.14 -1.03
CA TYR A 154 3.71 -0.55 -1.96
C TYR A 154 5.09 -1.01 -1.48
N THR A 155 5.68 -1.96 -2.18
CA THR A 155 6.95 -2.56 -1.79
C THR A 155 8.10 -1.76 -2.40
N HIS A 156 9.19 -1.56 -1.66
CA HIS A 156 10.43 -1.02 -2.21
C HIS A 156 11.09 -1.98 -3.19
N HIS A 157 11.68 -1.45 -4.26
CA HIS A 157 12.32 -2.25 -5.31
C HIS A 157 13.82 -2.43 -5.00
N ARG A 158 14.15 -3.29 -4.02
CA ARG A 158 15.52 -3.42 -3.46
C ARG A 158 16.60 -3.86 -4.44
N SER A 159 16.26 -4.74 -5.39
CA SER A 159 17.26 -5.45 -6.23
C SER A 159 17.13 -5.09 -7.70
N LEU A 160 16.89 -3.82 -8.02
CA LEU A 160 16.90 -3.36 -9.41
C LEU A 160 18.33 -3.49 -10.00
N PRO A 161 18.47 -3.90 -11.28
CA PRO A 161 19.78 -4.01 -11.91
C PRO A 161 20.43 -2.62 -12.11
N ASP A 162 21.76 -2.56 -12.19
CA ASP A 162 22.48 -1.31 -12.43
C ASP A 162 21.99 -0.60 -13.71
N GLY A 163 21.89 0.73 -13.70
CA GLY A 163 21.38 1.48 -14.85
C GLY A 163 19.93 1.11 -15.22
N TYR A 164 19.12 0.66 -14.25
CA TYR A 164 17.71 0.35 -14.48
C TYR A 164 16.92 1.56 -15.03
N TRP A 165 17.27 2.76 -14.56
CA TRP A 165 16.62 4.01 -14.95
C TRP A 165 17.25 4.68 -16.18
N ASP A 166 18.42 4.21 -16.63
CA ASP A 166 19.14 4.78 -17.77
C ASP A 166 18.38 4.56 -19.08
N ASN A 167 18.49 5.52 -20.00
CA ASN A 167 17.82 5.50 -21.30
C ASN A 167 16.34 5.10 -21.19
N PRO A 168 15.52 5.80 -20.41
CA PRO A 168 14.19 5.32 -20.04
C PRO A 168 13.23 5.20 -21.24
N LEU A 169 13.49 5.93 -22.32
CA LEU A 169 12.73 5.86 -23.57
C LEU A 169 13.06 4.61 -24.41
N GLU A 170 14.21 3.97 -24.22
CA GLU A 170 14.53 2.70 -24.85
C GLU A 170 13.58 1.61 -24.34
N ASP A 171 12.89 0.92 -25.25
CA ASP A 171 11.97 -0.16 -24.88
C ASP A 171 12.75 -1.46 -24.60
N ARG A 172 13.02 -1.68 -23.31
CA ARG A 172 13.64 -2.90 -22.77
C ARG A 172 12.61 -3.79 -22.08
N THR A 173 11.30 -3.53 -22.25
CA THR A 173 10.25 -4.24 -21.53
C THR A 173 10.19 -5.74 -21.85
N GLN A 174 10.61 -6.13 -23.04
CA GLN A 174 10.64 -7.53 -23.50
C GLN A 174 12.01 -8.20 -23.31
N GLN A 175 13.00 -7.49 -22.78
CA GLN A 175 14.37 -7.98 -22.59
C GLN A 175 14.65 -8.21 -21.10
N PRO A 176 14.78 -9.46 -20.63
CA PRO A 176 15.05 -9.72 -19.22
C PRO A 176 16.46 -9.26 -18.83
N ARG A 177 16.55 -8.56 -17.70
CA ARG A 177 17.82 -8.27 -17.00
C ARG A 177 17.84 -9.07 -15.70
N GLY A 178 18.30 -10.32 -15.81
CA GLY A 178 18.14 -11.31 -14.75
C GLY A 178 16.66 -11.66 -14.54
N ARG A 179 16.13 -11.37 -13.35
CA ARG A 179 14.70 -11.57 -13.01
C ARG A 179 13.83 -10.32 -13.25
N HIS A 180 14.42 -9.22 -13.71
CA HIS A 180 13.76 -7.93 -13.82
C HIS A 180 13.47 -7.56 -15.28
N PHE A 181 12.42 -6.76 -15.44
CA PHE A 181 12.06 -6.09 -16.69
C PHE A 181 11.87 -4.60 -16.41
N GLN A 182 11.78 -3.79 -17.46
CA GLN A 182 11.45 -2.38 -17.35
C GLN A 182 9.97 -2.16 -16.98
N GLU A 183 9.63 -2.41 -15.71
CA GLU A 183 8.27 -2.48 -15.17
C GLU A 183 7.44 -1.21 -15.39
N TYR A 184 8.11 -0.06 -15.35
CA TYR A 184 7.46 1.25 -15.34
C TYR A 184 6.94 1.69 -16.71
N ARG A 185 7.48 1.12 -17.79
CA ARG A 185 7.21 1.55 -19.17
C ARG A 185 6.12 0.70 -19.80
N ARG A 186 5.25 1.31 -20.61
CA ARG A 186 4.34 0.56 -21.48
C ARG A 186 5.15 -0.11 -22.58
N PRO A 187 5.05 -1.44 -22.78
CA PRO A 187 5.70 -2.08 -23.91
C PRO A 187 5.16 -1.56 -25.24
N LYS A 188 6.01 -1.54 -26.26
CA LYS A 188 5.55 -1.38 -27.64
C LYS A 188 4.73 -2.59 -28.06
N LEU A 189 3.71 -2.33 -28.89
CA LEU A 189 2.95 -3.36 -29.58
C LEU A 189 3.29 -3.24 -31.06
N ASN A 190 3.76 -4.32 -31.68
CA ASN A 190 4.17 -4.34 -33.10
C ASN A 190 5.18 -3.24 -33.47
N GLY A 191 6.09 -2.89 -32.54
CA GLY A 191 7.09 -1.84 -32.74
C GLY A 191 6.61 -0.41 -32.45
N GLU A 192 5.32 -0.22 -32.17
CA GLU A 192 4.72 1.10 -31.94
C GLU A 192 4.46 1.38 -30.46
N GLU A 193 4.70 2.64 -30.06
CA GLU A 193 4.39 3.08 -28.71
C GLU A 193 2.89 3.10 -28.43
N GLN A 194 2.50 2.64 -27.23
CA GLN A 194 1.09 2.60 -26.84
C GLN A 194 0.75 3.73 -25.87
N ARG A 195 -0.18 4.61 -26.30
CA ARG A 195 -0.77 5.69 -25.50
C ARG A 195 -2.28 5.62 -25.64
N ASP A 196 -2.93 5.05 -24.63
CA ASP A 196 -4.36 4.79 -24.59
C ASP A 196 -4.99 5.35 -23.30
N SER A 197 -6.30 5.19 -23.15
CA SER A 197 -7.03 5.67 -21.96
C SER A 197 -6.69 4.90 -20.68
N GLN A 198 -5.88 3.84 -20.76
CA GLN A 198 -5.47 3.00 -19.63
C GLN A 198 -4.10 3.39 -19.08
N ASN A 199 -3.34 4.25 -19.76
CA ASN A 199 -2.06 4.73 -19.26
C ASN A 199 -1.90 6.25 -19.31
N ARG A 200 -0.75 6.72 -18.80
CA ARG A 200 -0.35 8.13 -18.77
C ARG A 200 1.07 8.24 -19.29
N SER A 201 1.38 9.35 -19.95
CA SER A 201 2.76 9.73 -20.26
C SER A 201 3.24 10.75 -19.24
N VAL A 202 4.49 10.61 -18.81
CA VAL A 202 5.16 11.62 -17.99
C VAL A 202 6.16 12.39 -18.85
N GLN A 203 6.32 13.68 -18.55
CA GLN A 203 7.26 14.58 -19.24
C GLN A 203 8.60 14.69 -18.52
N GLY A 204 8.75 14.03 -17.38
CA GLY A 204 9.99 14.01 -16.63
C GLY A 204 9.80 13.35 -15.27
N TRP A 205 10.91 13.15 -14.58
CA TRP A 205 10.95 12.64 -13.22
C TRP A 205 12.11 13.21 -12.42
N VAL A 206 12.06 13.02 -11.11
CA VAL A 206 13.19 13.25 -10.22
C VAL A 206 14.09 12.01 -10.26
N LYS A 207 15.37 12.20 -10.55
CA LYS A 207 16.36 11.11 -10.69
C LYS A 207 16.68 10.48 -9.33
N PRO A 208 16.99 9.18 -9.28
CA PRO A 208 17.52 8.54 -8.07
C PRO A 208 18.75 9.28 -7.53
N GLY A 209 18.85 9.41 -6.21
CA GLY A 209 19.94 10.12 -5.54
C GLY A 209 19.70 11.63 -5.35
N THR A 210 18.62 12.19 -5.89
CA THR A 210 18.23 13.57 -5.63
C THR A 210 17.92 13.77 -4.15
N THR A 211 18.53 14.78 -3.54
CA THR A 211 18.41 15.09 -2.11
C THR A 211 17.62 16.37 -1.90
N PHE A 212 16.72 16.34 -0.92
CA PHE A 212 15.93 17.48 -0.48
C PHE A 212 16.11 17.69 1.03
N THR A 213 16.07 18.94 1.47
CA THR A 213 16.06 19.31 2.88
C THR A 213 14.78 20.06 3.21
N PHE A 214 14.27 19.87 4.41
CA PHE A 214 13.14 20.60 4.95
C PHE A 214 13.10 20.44 6.46
N ASP A 215 12.48 21.41 7.13
CA ASP A 215 12.26 21.35 8.57
C ASP A 215 10.93 20.69 8.91
N ILE A 216 10.88 20.02 10.05
CA ILE A 216 9.64 19.55 10.66
C ILE A 216 9.51 20.21 12.03
N TYR A 217 8.43 20.97 12.20
CA TYR A 217 8.09 21.61 13.47
C TYR A 217 6.98 20.82 14.14
N VAL A 218 7.13 20.55 15.42
CA VAL A 218 6.14 19.85 16.23
C VAL A 218 5.85 20.62 17.51
N GLU A 219 4.63 20.52 18.01
CA GLU A 219 4.23 21.11 19.29
C GLU A 219 3.28 20.14 20.03
N ASN A 220 3.27 20.12 21.36
CA ASN A 220 2.28 19.39 22.16
C ASN A 220 2.05 17.90 21.78
N LEU A 221 3.07 17.23 21.23
CA LEU A 221 3.00 15.79 20.96
C LEU A 221 3.32 15.00 22.22
N SER A 222 2.58 13.93 22.46
CA SER A 222 2.95 12.96 23.51
C SER A 222 4.26 12.26 23.15
N LYS A 223 4.93 11.68 24.16
CA LYS A 223 6.17 10.91 23.96
C LYS A 223 5.99 9.77 22.95
N VAL A 224 4.82 9.13 22.94
CA VAL A 224 4.49 8.03 22.02
C VAL A 224 4.28 8.53 20.59
N GLU A 225 3.57 9.64 20.40
CA GLU A 225 3.37 10.25 19.07
C GLU A 225 4.69 10.75 18.47
N LEU A 226 5.48 11.45 19.28
CA LEU A 226 6.79 11.95 18.86
C LEU A 226 7.77 10.80 18.59
N GLY A 227 7.76 9.75 19.41
CA GLY A 227 8.54 8.54 19.19
C GLY A 227 8.16 7.82 17.89
N ALA A 228 6.88 7.74 17.56
CA ALA A 228 6.40 7.16 16.30
C ALA A 228 6.89 7.97 15.09
N LEU A 229 6.82 9.30 15.17
CA LEU A 229 7.31 10.18 14.12
C LEU A 229 8.82 10.02 13.93
N LEU A 230 9.61 10.09 15.01
CA LEU A 230 11.06 9.92 14.97
C LEU A 230 11.47 8.56 14.40
N TRP A 231 10.76 7.48 14.78
CA TRP A 231 11.00 6.15 14.21
C TRP A 231 10.75 6.13 12.69
N LEU A 232 9.67 6.76 12.21
CA LEU A 232 9.41 6.88 10.77
C LEU A 232 10.46 7.75 10.06
N LEU A 233 11.03 8.75 10.72
CA LEU A 233 12.09 9.61 10.17
C LEU A 233 13.48 8.96 10.20
N SER A 234 13.64 7.79 10.83
CA SER A 234 14.92 7.11 11.02
C SER A 234 14.75 5.60 10.88
N LEU A 235 14.20 5.18 9.74
CA LEU A 235 14.02 3.75 9.44
C LEU A 235 15.37 3.02 9.37
N PRO A 236 15.40 1.70 9.65
CA PRO A 236 16.61 0.89 9.51
C PRO A 236 17.23 0.98 8.11
N GLU A 237 18.54 0.75 8.01
CA GLU A 237 19.25 0.79 6.74
C GLU A 237 18.62 -0.12 5.67
N GLY A 238 18.50 0.40 4.45
CA GLY A 238 17.86 -0.29 3.33
C GLY A 238 16.33 -0.27 3.36
N CYS A 239 15.70 0.36 4.35
CA CYS A 239 14.26 0.62 4.34
C CYS A 239 13.94 1.99 3.74
N PHE A 240 12.90 2.06 2.92
CA PHE A 240 12.48 3.27 2.22
C PHE A 240 10.98 3.49 2.34
N HIS A 241 10.59 4.75 2.51
CA HIS A 241 9.22 5.20 2.31
C HIS A 241 8.86 5.16 0.83
N ARG A 242 7.57 5.05 0.55
CA ARG A 242 7.05 5.05 -0.82
C ARG A 242 6.33 6.36 -1.09
N ILE A 243 6.68 6.97 -2.22
CA ILE A 243 6.07 8.21 -2.69
C ILE A 243 5.53 8.02 -4.12
N GLY A 244 4.37 8.64 -4.37
CA GLY A 244 3.76 8.74 -5.70
C GLY A 244 2.53 7.86 -5.93
N GLY A 245 1.52 8.46 -6.58
CA GLY A 245 0.40 7.83 -7.31
C GLY A 245 -0.58 6.91 -6.56
N GLY A 246 -0.24 6.41 -5.38
CA GLY A 246 -1.03 5.38 -4.69
C GLY A 246 -1.19 4.09 -5.51
N LYS A 247 -0.14 3.72 -6.27
CA LYS A 247 -0.09 2.57 -7.19
C LYS A 247 1.03 1.59 -6.80
N PRO A 248 0.82 0.26 -6.91
CA PRO A 248 1.82 -0.76 -6.56
C PRO A 248 3.24 -0.55 -7.11
N LEU A 249 3.39 -0.12 -8.37
CA LEU A 249 4.70 0.20 -8.97
C LEU A 249 5.26 1.57 -8.54
N GLY A 250 4.62 2.25 -7.56
CA GLY A 250 4.90 3.62 -7.10
C GLY A 250 6.34 4.04 -7.28
N PHE A 251 6.57 4.99 -8.16
CA PHE A 251 7.89 5.19 -8.77
C PHE A 251 8.93 5.82 -7.84
N GLY A 252 8.57 6.23 -6.62
CA GLY A 252 9.49 6.85 -5.70
C GLY A 252 9.77 6.02 -4.45
N SER A 253 11.04 5.74 -4.20
CA SER A 253 11.53 5.32 -2.90
C SER A 253 12.26 6.50 -2.27
N ALA A 254 11.93 6.84 -1.04
CA ALA A 254 12.56 7.93 -0.31
C ALA A 254 13.12 7.41 1.02
N ARG A 255 14.37 7.75 1.30
CA ARG A 255 14.94 7.64 2.65
C ARG A 255 14.80 9.01 3.31
N LEU A 256 14.51 9.03 4.59
CA LEU A 256 14.55 10.22 5.42
C LEU A 256 15.68 10.04 6.42
N ASP A 257 16.47 11.09 6.61
CA ASP A 257 17.58 11.14 7.55
C ASP A 257 17.43 12.43 8.37
N ILE A 258 17.55 12.33 9.69
CA ILE A 258 17.50 13.49 10.59
C ILE A 258 18.89 14.14 10.62
N ALA A 259 19.01 15.35 10.05
CA ALA A 259 20.27 16.10 10.03
C ALA A 259 20.55 16.84 11.35
N ASP A 260 19.52 17.51 11.89
CA ASP A 260 19.53 18.15 13.20
C ASP A 260 18.16 17.94 13.86
N CYS A 261 18.11 17.89 15.19
CA CYS A 261 16.87 17.70 15.92
C CYS A 261 16.97 18.30 17.32
N LYS A 262 16.08 19.25 17.56
CA LYS A 262 15.98 20.00 18.81
C LYS A 262 14.56 19.91 19.32
N LEU A 263 14.36 19.05 20.30
CA LEU A 263 13.07 18.79 20.91
C LEU A 263 13.18 19.08 22.40
N TYR A 264 12.21 19.79 22.95
CA TYR A 264 12.19 20.21 24.34
C TYR A 264 10.83 19.87 24.93
N ASP A 265 10.81 19.40 26.18
CA ASP A 265 9.57 19.12 26.89
C ASP A 265 9.02 20.38 27.58
N ASN A 266 7.90 20.21 28.28
CA ASN A 266 7.22 21.31 28.94
C ASN A 266 8.09 21.95 30.04
N GLU A 267 8.81 21.15 30.82
CA GLU A 267 9.69 21.66 31.88
C GLU A 267 10.84 22.48 31.31
N SER A 268 11.44 21.99 30.22
CA SER A 268 12.45 22.69 29.44
C SER A 268 11.95 24.07 28.95
N TRP A 269 10.74 24.13 28.37
CA TRP A 269 10.17 25.40 27.93
C TRP A 269 9.87 26.36 29.09
N ILE A 270 9.32 25.86 30.22
CA ILE A 270 9.07 26.68 31.41
C ILE A 270 10.38 27.28 31.93
N ASN A 271 11.44 26.47 32.03
CA ASN A 271 12.75 26.93 32.49
C ASN A 271 13.35 27.97 31.55
N HIS A 272 13.27 27.74 30.24
CA HIS A 272 13.74 28.69 29.22
C HIS A 272 13.04 30.05 29.34
N TYR A 273 11.69 30.06 29.40
CA TYR A 273 10.93 31.30 29.52
C TYR A 273 11.14 32.02 30.85
N THR A 274 11.40 31.28 31.93
CA THR A 274 11.69 31.88 33.25
C THR A 274 13.04 32.59 33.26
N GLN A 275 14.03 32.07 32.54
CA GLN A 275 15.36 32.67 32.44
C GLN A 275 15.44 33.81 31.42
N LEU A 276 14.42 33.98 30.56
CA LEU A 276 14.41 34.95 29.46
C LEU A 276 15.64 34.83 28.55
N ALA A 277 16.17 33.62 28.38
CA ALA A 277 17.28 33.35 27.47
C ALA A 277 16.80 33.43 26.01
N ASP A 278 17.70 33.71 25.06
CA ASP A 278 17.36 33.77 23.64
C ASP A 278 17.03 32.40 23.03
N THR A 279 17.66 31.33 23.54
CA THR A 279 17.37 29.94 23.15
C THR A 279 17.38 29.00 24.37
N PRO A 280 16.76 27.80 24.29
CA PRO A 280 16.86 26.80 25.35
C PRO A 280 18.32 26.41 25.66
N GLU A 281 19.17 26.30 24.65
CA GLU A 281 20.59 25.96 24.83
C GLU A 281 21.35 27.07 25.58
N ALA A 282 21.01 28.34 25.33
CA ALA A 282 21.58 29.46 26.08
C ALA A 282 21.16 29.46 27.57
N ALA A 283 20.00 28.86 27.89
CA ALA A 283 19.56 28.57 29.25
C ALA A 283 20.21 27.29 29.85
N GLY A 284 21.16 26.67 29.14
CA GLY A 284 21.81 25.42 29.54
C GLY A 284 20.92 24.18 29.39
N ILE A 285 19.78 24.30 28.74
CA ILE A 285 18.79 23.24 28.60
C ILE A 285 19.17 22.33 27.43
N GLN A 286 19.20 21.03 27.69
CA GLN A 286 19.54 20.04 26.67
C GLN A 286 18.28 19.53 25.97
N PRO A 287 18.34 19.25 24.65
CA PRO A 287 17.27 18.58 23.95
C PRO A 287 16.97 17.19 24.55
N VAL A 288 15.72 16.76 24.40
CA VAL A 288 15.27 15.42 24.78
C VAL A 288 15.95 14.36 23.90
N ASP A 289 16.35 13.24 24.50
CA ASP A 289 16.94 12.12 23.78
C ASP A 289 15.91 11.45 22.84
N GLN A 290 16.19 11.52 21.54
CA GLN A 290 15.39 10.90 20.49
C GLN A 290 15.25 9.38 20.67
N LYS A 291 16.31 8.69 21.11
CA LYS A 291 16.27 7.23 21.32
C LYS A 291 15.33 6.86 22.45
N GLN A 292 15.27 7.68 23.51
CA GLN A 292 14.31 7.48 24.58
C GLN A 292 12.87 7.62 24.06
N LEU A 293 12.58 8.63 23.24
CA LEU A 293 11.25 8.84 22.66
C LEU A 293 10.83 7.69 21.75
N VAL A 294 11.71 7.24 20.86
CA VAL A 294 11.47 6.05 20.02
C VAL A 294 11.20 4.82 20.90
N GLY A 295 11.97 4.65 21.97
CA GLY A 295 11.77 3.56 22.95
C GLY A 295 10.39 3.60 23.63
N GLU A 296 9.87 4.80 23.97
CA GLU A 296 8.52 4.93 24.53
C GLU A 296 7.43 4.51 23.53
N PHE A 297 7.58 4.86 22.26
CA PHE A 297 6.69 4.38 21.20
C PHE A 297 6.76 2.85 21.05
N GLN A 298 7.96 2.29 20.98
CA GLN A 298 8.16 0.84 20.84
C GLN A 298 7.53 0.06 22.00
N LYS A 299 7.75 0.52 23.24
CA LYS A 299 7.13 -0.07 24.44
C LYS A 299 5.60 0.00 24.38
N ALA A 300 5.04 1.15 24.00
CA ALA A 300 3.59 1.32 23.89
C ALA A 300 2.98 0.37 22.84
N VAL A 301 3.64 0.20 21.69
CA VAL A 301 3.21 -0.74 20.65
C VAL A 301 3.29 -2.19 21.13
N VAL A 302 4.39 -2.61 21.76
CA VAL A 302 4.53 -3.98 22.28
C VAL A 302 3.53 -4.28 23.39
N ALA A 303 3.25 -3.31 24.27
CA ALA A 303 2.27 -3.46 25.34
C ALA A 303 0.84 -3.61 24.80
N ALA A 304 0.48 -2.86 23.74
CA ALA A 304 -0.83 -2.95 23.10
C ALA A 304 -0.96 -4.17 22.17
N TYR A 305 0.14 -4.57 21.51
CA TYR A 305 0.17 -5.60 20.49
C TYR A 305 1.33 -6.57 20.75
N PRO A 306 1.10 -7.72 21.41
CA PRO A 306 2.17 -8.64 21.72
C PRO A 306 2.79 -9.25 20.45
N PRO A 307 4.11 -9.43 20.39
CA PRO A 307 4.77 -10.06 19.26
C PRO A 307 4.33 -11.51 19.09
N THR A 308 4.36 -11.98 17.84
CA THR A 308 3.96 -13.36 17.52
C THR A 308 5.14 -14.34 17.45
N LYS A 309 6.37 -13.83 17.37
CA LYS A 309 7.59 -14.65 17.40
C LYS A 309 7.84 -15.18 18.82
N ARG A 310 7.99 -16.51 18.95
CA ARG A 310 8.34 -17.15 20.23
C ARG A 310 9.78 -16.81 20.62
N GLY A 311 10.03 -16.55 21.91
CA GLY A 311 11.37 -16.32 22.46
C GLY A 311 11.86 -14.88 22.42
N VAL A 312 11.03 -13.95 21.94
CA VAL A 312 11.33 -12.51 21.92
C VAL A 312 10.30 -11.79 22.76
N SER A 313 10.73 -11.18 23.88
CA SER A 313 9.81 -10.58 24.86
C SER A 313 10.10 -9.13 25.20
N GLN A 314 11.24 -8.57 24.77
CA GLN A 314 11.63 -7.19 25.11
C GLN A 314 12.45 -6.53 24.00
N GLY A 315 12.52 -5.19 24.04
CA GLY A 315 13.39 -4.39 23.18
C GLY A 315 12.91 -4.27 21.73
N GLU A 316 13.85 -3.89 20.86
CA GLU A 316 13.63 -3.65 19.44
C GLU A 316 13.14 -4.92 18.71
N ASP A 317 13.71 -6.08 19.03
CA ASP A 317 13.28 -7.36 18.44
C ASP A 317 11.79 -7.65 18.72
N ALA A 318 11.31 -7.30 19.93
CA ALA A 318 9.90 -7.48 20.28
C ALA A 318 8.99 -6.54 19.48
N PHE A 319 9.44 -5.29 19.29
CA PHE A 319 8.73 -4.31 18.48
C PHE A 319 8.68 -4.73 17.00
N GLU A 320 9.80 -5.13 16.41
CA GLU A 320 9.85 -5.64 15.03
C GLU A 320 9.09 -6.97 14.86
N GLY A 321 8.89 -7.72 15.95
CA GLY A 321 8.08 -8.93 16.00
C GLY A 321 6.56 -8.69 16.00
N VAL A 322 6.11 -7.44 16.14
CA VAL A 322 4.69 -7.07 16.05
C VAL A 322 4.23 -7.19 14.59
N PRO A 323 3.13 -7.89 14.28
CA PRO A 323 2.79 -8.28 12.89
C PRO A 323 2.72 -7.14 11.87
N PHE A 324 2.14 -5.99 12.24
CA PHE A 324 2.03 -4.85 11.34
C PHE A 324 3.35 -4.07 11.20
N ILE A 325 4.20 -4.07 12.23
CA ILE A 325 5.56 -3.51 12.17
C ILE A 325 6.43 -4.38 11.26
N ALA A 326 6.44 -5.70 11.47
CA ALA A 326 7.14 -6.65 10.60
C ALA A 326 6.69 -6.51 9.13
N ALA A 327 5.39 -6.36 8.91
CA ALA A 327 4.82 -6.14 7.59
C ALA A 327 5.31 -4.82 6.98
N PHE A 328 5.27 -3.72 7.72
CA PHE A 328 5.76 -2.42 7.26
C PHE A 328 7.25 -2.47 6.90
N LEU A 329 8.10 -3.02 7.78
CA LEU A 329 9.54 -3.14 7.55
C LEU A 329 9.86 -4.01 6.34
N GLN A 330 9.19 -5.16 6.17
CA GLN A 330 9.36 -6.01 4.98
C GLN A 330 9.01 -5.26 3.68
N LEU A 331 7.97 -4.42 3.71
CA LEU A 331 7.56 -3.63 2.55
C LEU A 331 8.52 -2.46 2.27
N ALA A 332 8.97 -1.78 3.32
CA ALA A 332 9.92 -0.68 3.23
C ALA A 332 11.31 -1.15 2.76
N LYS A 333 11.73 -2.34 3.21
CA LYS A 333 13.00 -2.97 2.80
C LYS A 333 12.93 -3.59 1.41
N GLY A 334 11.76 -4.10 1.02
CA GLY A 334 11.61 -4.91 -0.18
C GLY A 334 12.10 -6.36 -0.01
N TYR A 335 12.05 -7.13 -1.08
CA TYR A 335 12.35 -8.57 -1.01
C TYR A 335 13.86 -8.83 -1.00
N GLU A 336 14.33 -9.58 0.00
CA GLU A 336 15.77 -9.87 0.18
C GLU A 336 16.30 -10.89 -0.83
N ASP A 337 15.44 -11.77 -1.34
CA ASP A 337 15.80 -12.81 -2.30
C ASP A 337 15.85 -12.32 -3.75
N GLY A 338 15.84 -11.00 -3.95
CA GLY A 338 15.95 -10.34 -5.24
C GLY A 338 14.77 -10.60 -6.18
N ARG A 339 13.60 -11.00 -5.66
CA ARG A 339 12.42 -11.16 -6.52
C ARG A 339 11.89 -9.80 -7.00
N PRO A 340 11.40 -9.70 -8.25
CA PRO A 340 10.89 -8.45 -8.80
C PRO A 340 9.56 -8.03 -8.15
N VAL A 341 9.33 -6.72 -8.08
CA VAL A 341 8.00 -6.14 -7.81
C VAL A 341 7.34 -5.86 -9.15
N HIS A 342 6.19 -6.48 -9.42
CA HIS A 342 5.45 -6.31 -10.66
C HIS A 342 3.93 -6.41 -10.43
N TYR A 343 3.15 -5.89 -11.37
CA TYR A 343 1.70 -6.15 -11.41
C TYR A 343 1.40 -7.62 -11.74
N PRO A 344 0.19 -8.12 -11.43
CA PRO A 344 -0.21 -9.50 -11.78
C PRO A 344 -0.02 -9.82 -13.27
N ARG A 345 0.56 -10.97 -13.60
CA ARG A 345 0.76 -11.45 -14.99
C ARG A 345 0.56 -12.95 -15.11
N ALA A 346 -0.17 -13.34 -16.15
CA ALA A 346 -0.20 -14.73 -16.59
C ALA A 346 0.87 -14.95 -17.67
N ARG A 347 1.50 -16.13 -17.65
CA ARG A 347 2.35 -16.63 -18.73
C ARG A 347 1.50 -16.77 -19.99
N GLN A 348 2.10 -16.57 -21.16
CA GLN A 348 1.43 -16.77 -22.45
C GLN A 348 1.65 -18.19 -22.98
N LYS A 349 0.73 -18.70 -23.81
CA LYS A 349 0.86 -20.06 -24.39
C LYS A 349 2.16 -20.15 -25.20
N GLY A 350 2.95 -21.19 -24.94
CA GLY A 350 4.26 -21.39 -25.59
C GLY A 350 5.41 -20.54 -25.02
N GLN A 351 5.16 -19.71 -24.01
CA GLN A 351 6.20 -18.89 -23.39
C GLN A 351 6.95 -19.66 -22.29
N SER A 352 8.23 -19.95 -22.51
CA SER A 352 9.14 -20.47 -21.48
C SER A 352 9.97 -19.36 -20.83
N GLY A 353 10.37 -19.52 -19.57
CA GLY A 353 11.28 -18.59 -18.88
C GLY A 353 10.60 -17.40 -18.19
N PRO A 354 11.34 -16.29 -17.96
CA PRO A 354 10.81 -15.07 -17.35
C PRO A 354 9.62 -14.48 -18.14
N VAL A 355 8.61 -13.95 -17.44
CA VAL A 355 7.39 -13.41 -18.07
C VAL A 355 7.43 -11.88 -18.08
N PRO A 356 7.63 -11.22 -19.24
CA PRO A 356 7.67 -9.76 -19.38
C PRO A 356 6.28 -9.13 -19.18
N PRO A 357 6.19 -7.80 -19.02
CA PRO A 357 4.93 -7.09 -19.12
C PRO A 357 4.24 -7.38 -20.46
N HIS A 358 2.94 -7.66 -20.43
CA HIS A 358 2.17 -8.01 -21.61
C HIS A 358 2.05 -6.80 -22.57
N PRO A 359 2.44 -6.90 -23.85
CA PRO A 359 2.39 -5.78 -24.79
C PRO A 359 0.98 -5.18 -24.99
N GLU A 360 -0.02 -6.04 -25.14
CA GLU A 360 -1.43 -5.64 -25.20
C GLU A 360 -2.04 -5.20 -23.84
N GLY A 361 -1.26 -5.13 -22.75
CA GLY A 361 -1.77 -4.67 -21.46
C GLY A 361 -2.69 -5.64 -20.71
N LYS A 362 -2.73 -6.93 -21.09
CA LYS A 362 -3.66 -7.95 -20.58
C LYS A 362 -3.35 -8.48 -19.16
N SER A 363 -3.00 -7.61 -18.22
CA SER A 363 -2.78 -7.99 -16.80
C SER A 363 -4.00 -8.64 -16.13
N TYR A 364 -5.21 -8.40 -16.67
CA TYR A 364 -6.45 -8.98 -16.15
C TYR A 364 -6.49 -10.52 -16.26
N GLU A 365 -5.73 -11.10 -17.20
CA GLU A 365 -5.66 -12.56 -17.42
C GLU A 365 -5.18 -13.30 -16.18
N TRP A 366 -4.31 -12.68 -15.37
CA TRP A 366 -3.91 -13.25 -14.09
C TRP A 366 -5.13 -13.51 -13.20
N PHE A 367 -6.06 -12.57 -13.13
CA PHE A 367 -7.26 -12.74 -12.31
C PHE A 367 -8.20 -13.80 -12.90
N VAL A 368 -8.29 -13.89 -14.23
CA VAL A 368 -9.06 -14.94 -14.91
C VAL A 368 -8.48 -16.32 -14.58
N ALA A 369 -7.16 -16.47 -14.68
CA ALA A 369 -6.47 -17.70 -14.31
C ALA A 369 -6.67 -18.05 -12.83
N ASN A 370 -6.58 -17.05 -11.94
CA ASN A 370 -6.74 -17.23 -10.50
C ASN A 370 -8.16 -17.70 -10.10
N ASP A 371 -9.18 -17.13 -10.75
CA ASP A 371 -10.60 -17.30 -10.40
C ASP A 371 -11.32 -18.41 -11.17
N ARG A 372 -10.60 -19.21 -11.96
CA ARG A 372 -11.22 -20.25 -12.78
C ARG A 372 -12.00 -21.25 -11.92
N GLU A 373 -13.28 -21.44 -12.24
CA GLU A 373 -14.16 -22.45 -11.63
C GLU A 373 -14.66 -23.37 -12.76
N GLY A 374 -14.46 -24.70 -12.65
CA GLY A 374 -14.75 -25.65 -13.72
C GLY A 374 -14.99 -27.10 -13.24
N VAL A 375 -15.20 -28.01 -14.21
CA VAL A 375 -15.41 -29.46 -13.97
C VAL A 375 -14.25 -30.04 -13.15
N LYS A 376 -14.55 -30.99 -12.24
CA LYS A 376 -13.61 -31.65 -11.31
C LYS A 376 -12.17 -31.72 -11.87
N GLY A 377 -11.25 -30.99 -11.24
CA GLY A 377 -9.80 -31.04 -11.53
C GLY A 377 -9.22 -29.84 -12.30
N MET A 378 -10.03 -28.87 -12.73
CA MET A 378 -9.58 -27.71 -13.53
C MET A 378 -9.81 -26.34 -12.88
N ASN A 379 -9.92 -26.27 -11.55
CA ASN A 379 -10.06 -25.00 -10.85
C ASN A 379 -8.76 -24.19 -10.88
N GLY A 380 -8.89 -22.87 -10.99
CA GLY A 380 -7.79 -21.94 -10.78
C GLY A 380 -7.24 -22.07 -9.36
N PRO A 381 -6.02 -21.57 -9.12
CA PRO A 381 -5.36 -21.74 -7.82
C PRO A 381 -6.08 -21.00 -6.68
N GLY A 382 -6.97 -20.04 -6.97
CA GLY A 382 -7.73 -19.32 -5.96
C GLY A 382 -6.83 -18.71 -4.88
N LYS A 383 -5.76 -18.03 -5.28
CA LYS A 383 -4.74 -17.48 -4.38
C LYS A 383 -5.34 -16.50 -3.38
N SER A 384 -5.00 -16.69 -2.11
CA SER A 384 -5.38 -15.79 -0.99
C SER A 384 -4.24 -14.89 -0.51
N LEU A 385 -3.00 -15.21 -0.92
CA LEU A 385 -1.74 -14.53 -0.61
C LEU A 385 -1.43 -14.42 0.91
N PRO A 386 -0.19 -14.65 1.34
CA PRO A 386 0.17 -14.72 2.77
C PRO A 386 0.29 -13.32 3.42
N ASN A 387 0.71 -13.23 4.68
CA ASN A 387 0.89 -11.94 5.37
C ASN A 387 2.01 -11.13 4.73
N ALA A 388 1.96 -9.80 4.81
CA ALA A 388 2.95 -8.92 4.16
C ALA A 388 4.38 -9.18 4.66
N ALA A 389 4.53 -9.45 5.96
CA ALA A 389 5.81 -9.81 6.58
C ALA A 389 6.47 -11.06 5.98
N SER A 390 5.69 -11.91 5.32
CA SER A 390 6.15 -13.14 4.67
C SER A 390 5.65 -13.20 3.21
N ASP A 391 5.50 -12.05 2.55
CA ASP A 391 4.96 -11.97 1.20
C ASP A 391 5.98 -12.55 0.19
N PRO A 392 5.66 -13.63 -0.54
CA PRO A 392 6.53 -14.16 -1.58
C PRO A 392 6.40 -13.37 -2.89
N GLY A 393 5.78 -12.19 -2.87
CA GLY A 393 5.43 -11.46 -4.08
C GLY A 393 4.28 -12.12 -4.83
N LEU A 394 3.89 -11.46 -5.93
CA LEU A 394 2.80 -11.95 -6.76
C LEU A 394 3.27 -13.10 -7.64
N PRO A 395 2.64 -14.29 -7.57
CA PRO A 395 3.04 -15.41 -8.40
C PRO A 395 2.68 -15.14 -9.87
N ILE A 396 3.48 -15.66 -10.79
CA ILE A 396 3.10 -15.79 -12.20
C ILE A 396 2.18 -17.01 -12.32
N LEU A 397 1.05 -16.86 -13.00
CA LEU A 397 0.11 -17.96 -13.24
C LEU A 397 0.24 -18.46 -14.67
N ASP A 398 0.11 -19.76 -14.88
CA ASP A 398 0.05 -20.32 -16.23
C ASP A 398 -1.34 -20.10 -16.85
N PRO A 399 -1.40 -19.84 -18.17
CA PRO A 399 -2.66 -19.63 -18.85
C PRO A 399 -3.39 -20.96 -19.00
N THR A 400 -4.69 -20.89 -19.26
CA THR A 400 -5.46 -22.04 -19.75
C THR A 400 -4.79 -22.70 -20.97
N PRO A 401 -4.76 -24.04 -21.09
CA PRO A 401 -4.81 -24.64 -22.41
C PRO A 401 -6.09 -24.13 -23.06
N SER A 402 -5.97 -23.38 -24.15
CA SER A 402 -7.10 -23.08 -25.00
C SER A 402 -7.67 -24.42 -25.47
N GLY A 403 -8.84 -24.81 -24.95
CA GLY A 403 -9.67 -25.74 -25.67
C GLY A 403 -10.11 -24.99 -26.91
N ASP A 404 -9.64 -25.41 -28.08
CA ASP A 404 -10.26 -25.00 -29.34
C ASP A 404 -11.75 -25.30 -29.18
N ARG A 405 -12.57 -24.25 -29.22
CA ARG A 405 -14.02 -24.35 -29.39
C ARG A 405 -14.36 -23.73 -30.73
#